data_AF-A0A920NYT8-F1
#
_entry.id   AF-A0A920NYT8-F1
#
_cell.length_a   1.000
_cell.length_b   1.000
_cell.length_c   1.000
_cell.angle_alpha   90.00
_cell.angle_beta   90.00
_cell.angle_gamma   90.00
#
_symmetry.space_group_name_H-M   'P 1'
#
loop_
_entity.id
_entity.type
_entity.pdbx_description
1 polymer ?
#
loop_
_entity_poly.entity_id
_entity_poly.type
_entity_poly.pdbx_seq_one_letter_code
_entity_poly.pdbx_strand_id
1 'polypeptide(L)'
;MKECVIIPRILDLNLGKVEFRPLLLALGTASLSPIENVTAYSVFANGGKSVQPYFISKITDRTGNTMFVREDIEIKQAIDARIAFIIKDILQEAARRGTAKKVKELGRGDLAGKTGTTNEAESTWFTGFNESLVTTVWVGFDQPKSLGNREFGSSTALPIWMDFMQPNIDNFPKIRTYRRKAL
;
A
#
# COMPACT_ATOMS: atom_id res chain seq x y z
N MET A 1 -14.77 -6.57 -29.58
CA MET A 1 -14.26 -6.87 -28.22
C MET A 1 -13.83 -5.55 -27.61
N LYS A 2 -14.45 -5.13 -26.49
CA LYS A 2 -14.06 -3.89 -25.80
C LYS A 2 -12.71 -4.14 -25.13
N GLU A 3 -11.72 -3.29 -25.41
CA GLU A 3 -10.41 -3.35 -24.76
C GLU A 3 -10.56 -3.34 -23.23
N CYS A 4 -9.76 -4.14 -22.55
CA CYS A 4 -9.74 -4.23 -21.10
C CYS A 4 -9.23 -2.91 -20.51
N VAL A 5 -10.15 -2.03 -20.09
CA VAL A 5 -9.86 -0.72 -19.47
C VAL A 5 -9.03 -0.84 -18.18
N ILE A 6 -8.93 -2.05 -17.61
CA ILE A 6 -8.20 -2.34 -16.37
C ILE A 6 -6.68 -2.21 -16.57
N ILE A 7 -6.14 -2.69 -17.70
CA ILE A 7 -4.68 -2.73 -17.89
C ILE A 7 -4.06 -1.33 -18.02
N PRO A 8 -4.61 -0.40 -18.84
CA PRO A 8 -4.07 0.96 -18.92
C PRO A 8 -4.08 1.69 -17.57
N ARG A 9 -5.14 1.50 -16.77
CA ARG A 9 -5.28 2.15 -15.45
C ARG A 9 -4.30 1.63 -14.41
N ILE A 10 -3.87 0.38 -14.51
CA ILE A 10 -2.88 -0.21 -13.61
C ILE A 10 -1.48 0.33 -13.94
N LEU A 11 -1.21 0.62 -15.22
CA LEU A 11 0.05 1.25 -15.62
C LEU A 11 0.18 2.70 -15.11
N ASP A 12 -0.94 3.41 -14.94
CA ASP A 12 -0.94 4.75 -14.35
C ASP A 12 -0.51 4.76 -12.86
N LEU A 13 -0.48 3.60 -12.20
CA LEU A 13 0.02 3.44 -10.82
C LEU A 13 1.54 3.37 -10.73
N ASN A 14 2.25 3.59 -11.84
CA ASN A 14 3.71 3.58 -11.88
C ASN A 14 4.31 2.25 -11.40
N LEU A 15 3.60 1.16 -11.69
CA LEU A 15 4.16 -0.18 -11.59
C LEU A 15 5.19 -0.33 -12.73
N GLY A 16 6.27 -1.08 -12.49
CA GLY A 16 7.27 -1.34 -13.53
C GLY A 16 6.68 -2.11 -14.73
N LYS A 17 7.54 -2.68 -15.58
CA LYS A 17 7.08 -3.58 -16.65
C LYS A 17 6.55 -4.88 -16.04
N VAL A 18 5.33 -4.85 -15.54
CA VAL A 18 4.62 -6.00 -14.97
C VAL A 18 3.85 -6.68 -16.09
N GLU A 19 4.09 -7.96 -16.27
CA GLU A 19 3.41 -8.76 -17.29
C GLU A 19 2.00 -9.14 -16.80
N PHE A 20 0.97 -8.48 -17.33
CA PHE A 20 -0.40 -8.67 -16.89
C PHE A 20 -1.14 -9.70 -17.76
N ARG A 21 -1.62 -10.79 -17.14
CA ARG A 21 -2.61 -11.70 -17.77
C ARG A 21 -4.03 -11.27 -17.39
N PRO A 22 -4.91 -10.90 -18.36
CA PRO A 22 -6.14 -10.14 -18.09
C PRO A 22 -7.19 -10.86 -17.23
N LEU A 23 -7.29 -12.19 -17.30
CA LEU A 23 -8.33 -12.96 -16.62
C LEU A 23 -8.00 -13.28 -15.14
N LEU A 24 -6.72 -13.28 -14.77
CA LEU A 24 -6.26 -13.66 -13.42
C LEU A 24 -5.84 -12.46 -12.57
N LEU A 25 -5.79 -11.28 -13.18
CA LEU A 25 -5.34 -10.04 -12.53
C LEU A 25 -6.20 -9.65 -11.32
N ALA A 26 -7.52 -9.88 -11.41
CA ALA A 26 -8.44 -9.62 -10.31
C ALA A 26 -8.17 -10.50 -9.07
N LEU A 27 -7.49 -11.64 -9.24
CA LEU A 27 -7.10 -12.54 -8.17
C LEU A 27 -5.70 -12.25 -7.61
N GLY A 28 -4.99 -11.26 -8.17
CA GLY A 28 -3.65 -10.87 -7.70
C GLY A 28 -2.53 -11.80 -8.18
N THR A 29 -2.65 -12.44 -9.35
CA THR A 29 -1.58 -13.27 -9.93
C THR A 29 -0.40 -12.46 -10.49
N ALA A 30 -0.43 -11.14 -10.34
CA ALA A 30 0.69 -10.29 -10.72
C ALA A 30 1.74 -10.32 -9.60
N SER A 31 2.94 -10.77 -9.93
CA SER A 31 4.09 -10.67 -9.03
C SER A 31 4.55 -9.23 -8.98
N LEU A 32 4.44 -8.60 -7.80
CA LEU A 32 4.90 -7.24 -7.55
C LEU A 32 5.98 -7.25 -6.49
N SER A 33 6.99 -6.41 -6.65
CA SER A 33 7.91 -6.13 -5.55
C SER A 33 7.20 -5.34 -4.45
N PRO A 34 7.66 -5.43 -3.19
CA PRO A 34 7.11 -4.62 -2.09
C PRO A 34 7.11 -3.12 -2.39
N ILE A 35 8.15 -2.61 -3.06
CA ILE A 35 8.25 -1.18 -3.39
C ILE A 35 7.21 -0.74 -4.41
N GLU A 36 6.92 -1.58 -5.40
CA GLU A 36 5.85 -1.33 -6.38
C GLU A 36 4.47 -1.38 -5.72
N ASN A 37 4.25 -2.34 -4.82
CA ASN A 37 3.00 -2.45 -4.09
C ASN A 37 2.74 -1.20 -3.20
N VAL A 38 3.76 -0.74 -2.47
CA VAL A 38 3.67 0.51 -1.69
C VAL A 38 3.38 1.70 -2.60
N THR A 39 4.05 1.78 -3.74
CA THR A 39 3.85 2.86 -4.71
C THR A 39 2.41 2.89 -5.21
N ALA A 40 1.84 1.74 -5.58
CA ALA A 40 0.44 1.67 -5.99
C ALA A 40 -0.54 2.09 -4.88
N TYR A 41 -0.33 1.64 -3.64
CA TYR A 41 -1.19 2.03 -2.52
C TYR A 41 -1.05 3.50 -2.13
N SER A 42 0.11 4.11 -2.36
CA SER A 42 0.33 5.53 -2.08
C SER A 42 -0.57 6.44 -2.91
N VAL A 43 -0.96 6.02 -4.12
CA VAL A 43 -1.92 6.72 -4.98
C VAL A 43 -3.28 6.86 -4.29
N PHE A 44 -3.71 5.86 -3.52
CA PHE A 44 -4.96 5.94 -2.75
C PHE A 44 -4.80 6.80 -1.49
N ALA A 45 -3.63 6.76 -0.86
CA ALA A 45 -3.32 7.53 0.34
C ALA A 45 -3.29 9.04 0.08
N ASN A 46 -2.72 9.46 -1.05
CA ASN A 46 -2.42 10.86 -1.39
C ASN A 46 -3.48 11.54 -2.29
N GLY A 47 -4.64 10.91 -2.49
CA GLY A 47 -5.75 11.49 -3.26
C GLY A 47 -5.63 11.34 -4.79
N GLY A 48 -4.90 10.34 -5.27
CA GLY A 48 -4.88 9.92 -6.67
C GLY A 48 -3.61 10.28 -7.45
N LYS A 49 -2.58 10.75 -6.74
CA LYS A 49 -1.35 11.26 -7.31
C LYS A 49 -0.31 10.14 -7.44
N SER A 50 0.32 10.04 -8.59
CA SER A 50 1.42 9.08 -8.80
C SER A 50 2.71 9.62 -8.16
N VAL A 51 3.46 8.73 -7.50
CA VAL A 51 4.75 9.08 -6.89
C VAL A 51 5.84 8.13 -7.37
N GLN A 52 7.04 8.67 -7.54
CA GLN A 52 8.24 7.89 -7.81
C GLN A 52 8.99 7.70 -6.49
N PRO A 53 9.09 6.47 -5.94
CA PRO A 53 9.81 6.23 -4.70
C PRO A 53 11.28 6.58 -4.85
N TYR A 54 11.89 7.10 -3.79
CA TYR A 54 13.30 7.47 -3.79
C TYR A 54 13.90 7.42 -2.40
N PHE A 55 15.21 7.18 -2.36
CA PHE A 55 15.96 7.02 -1.12
C PHE A 55 16.96 8.15 -0.87
N ILE A 56 17.36 8.88 -1.93
CA ILE A 56 18.38 9.93 -1.86
C ILE A 56 17.72 11.28 -2.13
N SER A 57 17.72 12.16 -1.12
CA SER A 57 17.26 13.55 -1.24
C SER A 57 18.40 14.52 -1.54
N LYS A 58 19.57 14.30 -0.89
CA LYS A 58 20.72 15.19 -0.97
C LYS A 58 22.02 14.40 -0.80
N ILE A 59 23.04 14.71 -1.59
CA ILE A 59 24.42 14.20 -1.42
C ILE A 59 25.33 15.38 -1.13
N THR A 60 26.09 15.30 -0.05
CA THR A 60 27.07 16.32 0.36
C THR A 60 28.47 15.73 0.42
N ASP A 61 29.45 16.50 -0.01
CA ASP A 61 30.87 16.16 0.15
C ASP A 61 31.33 16.35 1.62
N ARG A 62 32.52 15.83 1.96
CA ARG A 62 33.21 16.04 3.25
C ARG A 62 33.33 17.51 3.64
N THR A 63 33.42 18.39 2.65
CA THR A 63 33.50 19.84 2.84
C THR A 63 32.16 20.52 3.13
N GLY A 64 31.04 19.78 3.13
CA GLY A 64 29.69 20.32 3.29
C GLY A 64 29.06 20.87 2.01
N ASN A 65 29.80 20.85 0.89
CA ASN A 65 29.28 21.26 -0.40
C ASN A 65 28.25 20.27 -0.94
N THR A 66 27.14 20.79 -1.45
CA THR A 66 26.04 19.96 -1.95
C THR A 66 26.34 19.55 -3.39
N MET A 67 26.53 18.26 -3.62
CA MET A 67 26.82 17.69 -4.95
C MET A 67 25.54 17.33 -5.72
N PHE A 68 24.49 16.96 -4.98
CA PHE A 68 23.21 16.58 -5.54
C PHE A 68 22.09 17.02 -4.62
N VAL A 69 21.05 17.61 -5.18
CA VAL A 69 19.74 17.78 -4.56
C VAL A 69 18.73 17.26 -5.56
N ARG A 70 17.79 16.44 -5.09
CA ARG A 70 16.67 16.03 -5.93
C ARG A 70 15.76 17.23 -6.18
N GLU A 71 15.53 17.54 -7.45
CA GLU A 71 14.53 18.52 -7.86
C GLU A 71 13.11 17.96 -7.66
N ASP A 72 12.15 18.86 -7.42
CA ASP A 72 10.74 18.50 -7.27
C ASP A 72 10.22 17.92 -8.58
N ILE A 73 9.87 16.63 -8.56
CA ILE A 73 9.28 15.95 -9.71
C ILE A 73 7.83 16.39 -9.84
N GLU A 74 7.39 16.70 -11.06
CA GLU A 74 5.99 16.98 -11.35
C GLU A 74 5.11 15.79 -10.94
N ILE A 75 4.19 16.05 -10.01
CA ILE A 75 3.29 15.02 -9.50
C ILE A 75 2.13 14.86 -10.48
N LYS A 76 2.13 13.75 -11.25
CA LYS A 76 1.05 13.42 -12.18
C LYS A 76 -0.17 12.89 -11.43
N GLN A 77 -1.36 13.39 -11.78
CA GLN A 77 -2.63 12.80 -11.31
C GLN A 77 -2.90 11.51 -12.10
N ALA A 78 -2.86 10.36 -11.42
CA ALA A 78 -3.11 9.05 -12.02
C ALA A 78 -4.60 8.69 -12.01
N ILE A 79 -5.30 9.01 -10.92
CA ILE A 79 -6.73 8.74 -10.77
C ILE A 79 -7.46 9.97 -10.23
N ASP A 80 -8.76 10.05 -10.49
CA ASP A 80 -9.60 11.11 -9.93
C ASP A 80 -9.63 11.03 -8.39
N ALA A 81 -9.50 12.18 -7.72
CA ALA A 81 -9.45 12.25 -6.26
C ALA A 81 -10.70 11.66 -5.59
N ARG A 82 -11.87 11.72 -6.25
CA ARG A 82 -13.12 11.11 -5.77
C ARG A 82 -13.04 9.59 -5.79
N ILE A 83 -12.40 9.01 -6.81
CA ILE A 83 -12.18 7.57 -6.90
C ILE A 83 -11.20 7.13 -5.81
N ALA A 84 -10.09 7.86 -5.65
CA ALA A 84 -9.12 7.59 -4.59
C ALA A 84 -9.78 7.61 -3.21
N PHE A 85 -10.65 8.60 -2.95
CA PHE A 85 -11.41 8.71 -1.72
C PHE A 85 -12.34 7.51 -1.48
N ILE A 86 -13.12 7.08 -2.49
CA ILE A 86 -14.02 5.93 -2.37
C ILE A 86 -13.25 4.65 -2.07
N ILE A 87 -12.14 4.39 -2.79
CA ILE A 87 -11.31 3.20 -2.55
C ILE A 87 -10.70 3.23 -1.15
N LYS A 88 -10.21 4.39 -0.71
CA LYS A 88 -9.70 4.56 0.65
C LYS A 88 -10.77 4.26 1.70
N ASP A 89 -11.99 4.77 1.55
CA ASP A 89 -13.10 4.51 2.48
C ASP A 89 -13.45 3.02 2.55
N ILE A 90 -13.51 2.35 1.39
CA ILE A 90 -13.71 0.90 1.31
C ILE A 90 -12.60 0.14 2.04
N LEU A 91 -11.33 0.53 1.85
CA LEU A 91 -10.18 -0.11 2.50
C LEU A 91 -10.11 0.18 4.00
N GLN A 92 -10.58 1.34 4.45
CA GLN A 92 -10.75 1.64 5.88
C GLN A 92 -11.80 0.72 6.49
N GLU A 93 -12.97 0.56 5.86
CA GLU A 93 -13.98 -0.35 6.38
C GLU A 93 -13.55 -1.82 6.30
N ALA A 94 -12.82 -2.23 5.25
CA ALA A 94 -12.23 -3.56 5.14
C ALA A 94 -11.22 -3.83 6.27
N ALA A 95 -10.38 -2.86 6.61
CA ALA A 95 -9.47 -2.98 7.74
C ALA A 95 -10.21 -3.04 9.09
N ARG A 96 -11.26 -2.24 9.26
CA ARG A 96 -12.03 -2.17 10.51
C ARG A 96 -12.92 -3.39 10.74
N ARG A 97 -13.61 -3.89 9.72
CA ARG A 97 -14.64 -4.94 9.86
C ARG A 97 -14.22 -6.28 9.27
N GLY A 98 -13.26 -6.29 8.36
CA GLY A 98 -12.83 -7.48 7.64
C GLY A 98 -11.64 -8.19 8.28
N THR A 99 -10.80 -8.77 7.42
CA THR A 99 -9.68 -9.66 7.78
C THR A 99 -8.56 -8.97 8.57
N ALA A 100 -8.46 -7.64 8.52
CA ALA A 100 -7.47 -6.88 9.26
C ALA A 100 -8.01 -6.23 10.55
N LYS A 101 -9.10 -6.77 11.13
CA LYS A 101 -9.78 -6.20 12.31
C LYS A 101 -8.85 -5.87 13.49
N LYS A 102 -7.73 -6.58 13.64
CA LYS A 102 -6.71 -6.31 14.67
C LYS A 102 -6.12 -4.90 14.59
N VAL A 103 -6.16 -4.24 13.42
CA VAL A 103 -5.75 -2.83 13.25
C VAL A 103 -6.50 -1.89 14.20
N LYS A 104 -7.70 -2.26 14.67
CA LYS A 104 -8.44 -1.47 15.67
C LYS A 104 -7.74 -1.36 17.02
N GLU A 105 -6.86 -2.29 17.37
CA GLU A 105 -6.10 -2.30 18.63
C GLU A 105 -5.14 -1.09 18.70
N LEU A 106 -4.74 -0.56 17.54
CA LEU A 106 -3.94 0.66 17.41
C LEU A 106 -4.69 1.95 17.80
N GLY A 107 -5.99 1.87 18.10
CA GLY A 107 -6.78 3.03 18.57
C GLY A 107 -6.99 4.14 17.54
N ARG A 108 -6.70 3.89 16.26
CA ARG A 108 -6.78 4.89 15.17
C ARG A 108 -7.90 4.58 14.18
N GLY A 109 -8.67 5.62 13.84
CA GLY A 109 -9.80 5.54 12.92
C GLY A 109 -9.47 5.86 11.46
N ASP A 110 -8.25 6.33 11.20
CA ASP A 110 -7.79 6.81 9.90
C ASP A 110 -6.96 5.77 9.10
N LEU A 111 -6.70 4.60 9.70
CA LEU A 111 -5.94 3.52 9.06
C LEU A 111 -6.80 2.75 8.04
N ALA A 112 -6.25 2.58 6.84
CA ALA A 112 -6.77 1.76 5.77
C ALA A 112 -5.82 0.59 5.50
N GLY A 113 -6.33 -0.53 5.00
CA GLY A 113 -5.44 -1.62 4.62
C GLY A 113 -6.14 -2.85 4.07
N LYS A 114 -5.33 -3.74 3.51
CA LYS A 114 -5.80 -4.99 2.90
C LYS A 114 -4.83 -6.13 3.18
N THR A 115 -5.38 -7.29 3.56
CA THR A 115 -4.65 -8.56 3.60
C THR A 115 -4.62 -9.21 2.22
N GLY A 116 -3.47 -9.75 1.84
CA GLY A 116 -3.31 -10.64 0.70
C GLY A 116 -2.77 -12.00 1.15
N THR A 117 -3.26 -13.07 0.56
CA THR A 117 -2.72 -14.43 0.73
C THR A 117 -2.72 -15.06 -0.66
N THR A 118 -1.58 -15.57 -1.11
CA THR A 118 -1.53 -16.31 -2.38
C THR A 118 -2.05 -17.73 -2.21
N ASN A 119 -2.26 -18.43 -3.33
CA ASN A 119 -2.64 -19.84 -3.31
C ASN A 119 -1.68 -20.65 -2.44
N GLU A 120 -2.23 -21.68 -1.78
CA GLU A 120 -1.49 -22.59 -0.87
C GLU A 120 -0.75 -21.89 0.28
N ALA A 121 -1.07 -20.63 0.56
CA ALA A 121 -0.39 -19.79 1.55
C ALA A 121 1.14 -19.74 1.35
N GLU A 122 1.61 -19.75 0.10
CA GLU A 122 3.04 -19.61 -0.21
C GLU A 122 3.58 -18.24 0.18
N SER A 123 2.73 -17.22 0.09
CA SER A 123 3.07 -15.87 0.51
C SER A 123 1.89 -15.15 1.12
N THR A 124 2.22 -14.27 2.05
CA THR A 124 1.26 -13.48 2.82
C THR A 124 1.67 -12.03 2.79
N TRP A 125 0.69 -11.16 2.63
CA TRP A 125 0.87 -9.74 2.44
C TRP A 125 -0.06 -8.97 3.36
N PHE A 126 0.44 -7.85 3.88
CA PHE A 126 -0.40 -6.82 4.44
C PHE A 126 0.09 -5.46 3.96
N THR A 127 -0.77 -4.71 3.29
CA THR A 127 -0.50 -3.31 2.95
C THR A 127 -1.47 -2.43 3.70
N GLY A 128 -0.93 -1.54 4.52
CA GLY A 128 -1.68 -0.59 5.32
C GLY A 128 -1.16 0.83 5.11
N PHE A 129 -2.04 1.81 5.23
CA PHE A 129 -1.68 3.22 5.06
C PHE A 129 -2.57 4.14 5.88
N ASN A 130 -2.04 5.34 6.13
CA ASN A 130 -2.80 6.55 6.41
C ASN A 130 -2.47 7.60 5.33
N GLU A 131 -2.84 8.86 5.53
CA GLU A 131 -2.56 9.93 4.55
C GLU A 131 -1.08 10.35 4.49
N SER A 132 -0.26 9.95 5.46
CA SER A 132 1.15 10.38 5.57
C SER A 132 2.14 9.24 5.31
N LEU A 133 1.73 8.00 5.49
CA LEU A 133 2.59 6.82 5.44
C LEU A 133 1.84 5.65 4.81
N VAL A 134 2.54 4.95 3.91
CA VAL A 134 2.11 3.67 3.35
C VAL A 134 3.19 2.64 3.67
N THR A 135 2.78 1.47 4.14
CA THR A 135 3.70 0.38 4.50
C THR A 135 3.14 -0.93 4.02
N THR A 136 3.97 -1.71 3.32
CA THR A 136 3.66 -3.09 2.96
C THR A 136 4.59 -4.03 3.73
N VAL A 137 4.05 -5.16 4.15
CA VAL A 137 4.80 -6.27 4.71
C VAL A 137 4.49 -7.50 3.88
N TRP A 138 5.56 -8.19 3.49
CA TRP A 138 5.52 -9.48 2.81
C TRP A 138 6.22 -10.52 3.66
N VAL A 139 5.64 -11.71 3.72
CA VAL A 139 6.25 -12.89 4.32
C VAL A 139 6.07 -14.06 3.36
N GLY A 140 7.18 -14.73 3.06
CA GLY A 140 7.26 -15.91 2.20
C GLY A 140 8.66 -16.50 2.24
N PHE A 141 8.84 -17.64 1.59
CA PHE A 141 10.16 -18.24 1.37
C PHE A 141 10.74 -17.79 0.02
N ASP A 142 12.07 -17.71 -0.08
CA ASP A 142 12.77 -17.40 -1.34
C ASP A 142 12.44 -18.42 -2.44
N GLN A 143 12.34 -19.69 -2.06
CA GLN A 143 11.77 -20.75 -2.89
C GLN A 143 10.31 -20.95 -2.46
N PRO A 144 9.32 -20.76 -3.36
CA PRO A 144 7.91 -20.85 -3.02
C PRO A 144 7.60 -22.16 -2.30
N LYS A 145 7.09 -22.03 -1.09
CA LYS A 145 6.67 -23.14 -0.24
C LYS A 145 5.56 -22.64 0.66
N SER A 146 4.57 -23.50 0.92
CA SER A 146 3.51 -23.17 1.86
C SER A 146 4.06 -22.76 3.22
N LEU A 147 3.59 -21.63 3.73
CA LEU A 147 3.84 -21.18 5.11
C LEU A 147 3.10 -22.05 6.14
N GLY A 148 2.14 -22.86 5.69
CA GLY A 148 1.34 -23.76 6.50
C GLY A 148 -0.16 -23.48 6.37
N ASN A 149 -0.97 -24.50 6.66
CA ASN A 149 -2.43 -24.48 6.44
C ASN A 149 -3.21 -23.47 7.30
N ARG A 150 -2.55 -22.80 8.25
CA ARG A 150 -3.14 -21.77 9.11
C ARG A 150 -2.52 -20.38 8.94
N GLU A 151 -1.62 -20.23 7.96
CA GLU A 151 -0.95 -18.95 7.73
C GLU A 151 -1.69 -18.11 6.68
N PHE A 152 -2.11 -16.93 7.11
CA PHE A 152 -2.80 -15.94 6.30
C PHE A 152 -2.16 -14.57 6.50
N GLY A 153 -2.39 -13.62 5.59
CA GLY A 153 -1.93 -12.23 5.78
C GLY A 153 -2.30 -11.62 7.13
N SER A 154 -3.39 -12.06 7.77
CA SER A 154 -3.82 -11.63 9.11
C SER A 154 -3.08 -12.29 10.28
N SER A 155 -2.43 -13.45 10.09
CA SER A 155 -1.66 -14.16 11.12
C SER A 155 -0.16 -13.89 11.04
N THR A 156 0.38 -13.61 9.86
CA THR A 156 1.83 -13.44 9.63
C THR A 156 2.22 -11.98 9.40
N ALA A 157 1.79 -11.40 8.27
CA ALA A 157 2.24 -10.08 7.82
C ALA A 157 1.63 -8.94 8.64
N LEU A 158 0.37 -9.07 9.06
CA LEU A 158 -0.33 -8.06 9.84
C LEU A 158 0.30 -7.82 11.23
N PRO A 159 0.65 -8.84 12.04
CA PRO A 159 1.37 -8.62 13.30
C PRO A 159 2.68 -7.84 13.12
N ILE A 160 3.51 -8.20 12.14
CA ILE A 160 4.76 -7.48 11.85
C ILE A 160 4.49 -6.01 11.51
N TRP A 161 3.45 -5.75 10.72
CA TRP A 161 3.03 -4.39 10.42
C TRP A 161 2.55 -3.63 11.67
N MET A 162 1.80 -4.28 12.55
CA MET A 162 1.36 -3.70 13.81
C MET A 162 2.55 -3.38 14.73
N ASP A 163 3.54 -4.26 14.82
CA ASP A 163 4.75 -4.05 15.63
C ASP A 163 5.57 -2.84 15.15
N PHE A 164 5.59 -2.59 13.84
CA PHE A 164 6.19 -1.38 13.28
C PHE A 164 5.36 -0.12 13.57
N MET A 165 4.03 -0.22 13.44
CA MET A 165 3.13 0.93 13.55
C MET A 165 2.87 1.35 14.99
N GLN A 166 2.67 0.42 15.91
CA GLN A 166 2.30 0.65 17.31
C GLN A 166 3.24 1.64 18.03
N PRO A 167 4.58 1.51 18.00
CA PRO A 167 5.47 2.45 18.68
C PRO A 167 5.57 3.82 17.98
N ASN A 168 5.29 3.88 16.68
CA ASN A 168 5.41 5.09 15.87
C ASN A 168 4.08 5.82 15.69
N ILE A 169 2.99 5.28 16.22
CA ILE A 169 1.64 5.67 15.86
C ILE A 169 1.33 7.12 16.20
N ASP A 170 1.89 7.65 17.27
CA ASP A 170 1.68 9.04 17.68
C ASP A 170 2.59 10.03 16.95
N ASN A 171 3.65 9.54 16.29
CA ASN A 171 4.54 10.38 15.48
C ASN A 171 3.92 10.74 14.12
N PHE A 172 2.92 9.97 13.68
CA PHE A 172 2.25 10.23 12.40
C PHE A 172 1.04 11.14 12.57
N PRO A 173 0.86 12.16 11.70
CA PRO A 173 -0.26 13.07 11.74
C PRO A 173 -1.60 12.34 11.86
N LYS A 174 -2.42 12.72 12.85
CA LYS A 174 -3.79 12.24 13.00
C LYS A 174 -4.67 13.09 12.11
N ILE A 175 -5.09 12.54 10.97
CA ILE A 175 -5.99 13.28 10.08
C ILE A 175 -7.43 12.96 10.46
N ARG A 176 -8.18 14.02 10.78
CA ARG A 176 -9.57 13.95 11.19
C ARG A 176 -10.39 13.37 10.06
N THR A 177 -10.75 12.09 10.19
CA THR A 177 -11.72 11.45 9.30
C THR A 177 -13.03 12.26 9.41
N TYR A 178 -13.51 12.79 8.29
CA TYR A 178 -14.83 13.43 8.20
C TYR A 178 -15.92 12.36 8.32
N ARG A 179 -16.09 11.77 9.52
CA ARG A 179 -17.29 10.97 9.76
C ARG A 179 -18.44 11.92 10.06
N ARG A 180 -19.47 11.86 9.21
CA ARG A 180 -20.81 12.36 9.54
C ARG A 180 -21.14 11.82 10.94
N LYS A 181 -21.47 12.72 11.88
CA LYS A 181 -22.18 12.31 13.10
C LYS A 181 -23.36 11.46 12.62
N ALA A 182 -23.44 10.22 13.09
CA ALA A 182 -24.68 9.47 12.98
C ALA A 182 -25.76 10.36 13.59
N LEU A 183 -26.80 10.65 12.80
CA LEU A 183 -28.03 11.25 13.28
C LEU A 183 -28.71 10.29 14.26
#